data_AF-A0A1R3TDN2-F1
#
_entry.id   AF-A0A1R3TDN2-F1
#
_cell.length_a   1.000
_cell.length_b   1.000
_cell.length_c   1.000
_cell.angle_alpha   90.00
_cell.angle_beta   90.00
_cell.angle_gamma   90.00
#
_symmetry.space_group_name_H-M   'P 1'
#
loop_
_entity.id
_entity.type
_entity.pdbx_description
1 polymer ?
#
loop_
_entity_poly.entity_id
_entity_poly.type
_entity_poly.pdbx_seq_one_letter_code
_entity_poly.pdbx_strand_id
1 'polypeptide(L)'
;MNQSDSTSLYISNSSINNENSMQQLLILGNGFDLACGLNSTYKAFFDHILKQKKQNNYWYDIFETLSNDNSLTTNNWRDIETRILLELQNIEFLYESGIFKVGYYSSTDNKISIKIENYLSNHPEYYYLNLHSVILTAKTLIRSFIKFPTINQAQNRLKDDLLNVESDFCSFLKHQIDEAGIEKDTPFQSYTNQLSKYSEYYKKSILLVSYIIRHYSGVEGSLNKLYDIIDSVPTLSSFEELKKRIGNLQYVQSENKYTVDLPMRSSMLSFNYTNPFDNASIRNIHGDLECGNIIFGIDYDKLIGNFNHPPTIFSKSYRILKNGNLSGLEISSNLDFIKFYGHGLGKADYSYFQAIFDTVDLYHSNVILIFYWSAYNKNEEKQIYNENVMEVVKLIEEYGKTFTNQDHGRNLLTKLQLENRLILEKIDLDLLEPKK
;
A
#
# COMPACT_ATOMS: atom_id res chain seq x y z
N MET A 1 -44.16 -2.94 -38.31
CA MET A 1 -44.13 -1.56 -37.80
C MET A 1 -44.76 -1.57 -36.42
N ASN A 2 -44.16 -1.13 -35.32
CA ASN A 2 -42.77 -0.72 -35.06
C ASN A 2 -42.39 -1.18 -33.63
N GLN A 3 -41.07 -1.23 -33.39
CA GLN A 3 -40.37 -1.02 -32.11
C GLN A 3 -40.98 0.17 -31.30
N SER A 4 -40.77 0.33 -29.99
CA SER A 4 -39.91 -0.36 -29.00
C SER A 4 -40.71 -0.58 -27.67
N ASP A 5 -40.19 -0.91 -26.48
CA ASP A 5 -38.82 -0.91 -25.94
C ASP A 5 -38.59 -1.98 -24.83
N SER A 6 -37.55 -1.79 -24.03
CA SER A 6 -36.89 -2.66 -23.06
C SER A 6 -37.37 -2.52 -21.60
N THR A 7 -37.34 -3.63 -20.86
CA THR A 7 -36.95 -3.64 -19.43
C THR A 7 -36.55 -5.06 -19.00
N SER A 8 -35.25 -5.34 -19.04
CA SER A 8 -34.68 -6.58 -18.51
C SER A 8 -34.48 -6.46 -16.99
N LEU A 9 -35.36 -7.06 -16.19
CA LEU A 9 -35.01 -7.34 -14.80
C LEU A 9 -33.99 -8.49 -14.79
N TYR A 10 -32.72 -8.14 -14.57
CA TYR A 10 -31.69 -9.12 -14.27
C TYR A 10 -32.07 -9.85 -12.99
N ILE A 11 -32.29 -11.17 -13.09
CA ILE A 11 -32.44 -12.02 -11.92
C ILE A 11 -31.09 -12.02 -11.18
N SER A 12 -31.13 -11.57 -9.94
CA SER A 12 -29.99 -11.58 -9.03
C SER A 12 -29.57 -13.03 -8.77
N ASN A 13 -28.39 -13.42 -9.26
CA ASN A 13 -27.71 -14.67 -8.87
C ASN A 13 -27.09 -14.54 -7.47
N SER A 14 -27.90 -14.19 -6.48
CA SER A 14 -27.64 -14.50 -5.07
C SER A 14 -28.19 -15.90 -4.77
N SER A 15 -27.55 -16.61 -3.83
CA SER A 15 -27.96 -17.96 -3.37
C SER A 15 -27.57 -19.14 -4.27
N ILE A 16 -26.27 -19.30 -4.53
CA ILE A 16 -25.67 -20.65 -4.46
C ILE A 16 -25.28 -20.86 -2.98
N ASN A 17 -25.83 -21.90 -2.35
CA ASN A 17 -25.53 -22.22 -0.95
C ASN A 17 -24.10 -22.77 -0.82
N ASN A 18 -23.15 -21.89 -0.50
CA ASN A 18 -21.73 -22.21 -0.31
C ASN A 18 -21.42 -22.55 1.17
N GLU A 19 -22.18 -23.43 1.82
CA GLU A 19 -21.98 -23.76 3.24
C GLU A 19 -20.68 -24.56 3.54
N ASN A 20 -19.95 -25.02 2.51
CA ASN A 20 -18.75 -25.85 2.64
C ASN A 20 -17.44 -25.20 2.12
N SER A 21 -17.45 -23.94 1.68
CA SER A 21 -16.23 -23.26 1.19
C SER A 21 -15.59 -22.39 2.28
N MET A 22 -14.32 -22.63 2.63
CA MET A 22 -13.57 -21.67 3.43
C MET A 22 -13.39 -20.36 2.66
N GLN A 23 -13.27 -19.25 3.39
CA GLN A 23 -13.11 -17.91 2.83
C GLN A 23 -11.85 -17.26 3.35
N GLN A 24 -11.11 -16.60 2.45
CA GLN A 24 -9.91 -15.85 2.79
C GLN A 24 -9.88 -14.47 2.17
N LEU A 25 -9.33 -13.51 2.93
CA LEU A 25 -8.92 -12.22 2.43
C LEU A 25 -7.39 -12.18 2.30
N LEU A 26 -6.90 -11.95 1.10
CA LEU A 26 -5.49 -11.68 0.83
C LEU A 26 -5.26 -10.17 0.77
N ILE A 27 -4.32 -9.67 1.56
CA ILE A 27 -3.90 -8.27 1.61
C ILE A 27 -2.47 -8.17 1.08
N LEU A 28 -2.31 -7.47 -0.04
CA LEU A 28 -1.03 -7.21 -0.70
C LEU A 28 -0.60 -5.76 -0.48
N GLY A 29 0.69 -5.54 -0.21
CA GLY A 29 1.29 -4.20 -0.19
C GLY A 29 2.61 -4.15 -0.98
N ASN A 30 3.19 -2.95 -1.12
CA ASN A 30 4.23 -2.67 -2.14
C ASN A 30 5.44 -3.60 -2.13
N GLY A 31 5.74 -4.27 -1.01
CA GLY A 31 6.73 -5.34 -0.90
C GLY A 31 6.45 -6.56 -1.79
N PHE A 32 5.20 -6.77 -2.22
CA PHE A 32 4.84 -7.78 -3.22
C PHE A 32 5.51 -7.50 -4.57
N ASP A 33 5.34 -6.28 -5.08
CA ASP A 33 5.97 -5.86 -6.34
C ASP A 33 7.50 -5.91 -6.25
N LEU A 34 8.07 -5.54 -5.10
CA LEU A 34 9.51 -5.61 -4.84
C LEU A 34 10.04 -7.04 -4.80
N ALA A 35 9.32 -7.97 -4.16
CA ALA A 35 9.67 -9.39 -4.14
C ALA A 35 9.59 -10.04 -5.53
N CYS A 36 8.70 -9.55 -6.38
CA CYS A 36 8.60 -9.96 -7.79
C CYS A 36 9.61 -9.25 -8.70
N GLY A 37 10.35 -8.24 -8.21
CA GLY A 37 11.45 -7.59 -8.94
C GLY A 37 11.15 -6.22 -9.54
N LEU A 38 9.93 -5.68 -9.42
CA LEU A 38 9.57 -4.34 -9.88
C LEU A 38 10.14 -3.26 -8.93
N ASN A 39 10.62 -2.11 -9.43
CA ASN A 39 11.05 -1.00 -8.55
C ASN A 39 9.87 -0.09 -8.15
N SER A 40 8.96 -0.60 -7.32
CA SER A 40 7.77 0.16 -6.87
C SER A 40 8.04 1.20 -5.77
N THR A 41 9.26 1.31 -5.23
CA THR A 41 9.53 2.23 -4.10
C THR A 41 9.48 3.71 -4.47
N TYR A 42 8.99 4.54 -3.55
CA TYR A 42 9.10 6.00 -3.62
C TYR A 42 10.55 6.49 -3.77
N LYS A 43 11.53 5.80 -3.15
CA LYS A 43 12.95 6.14 -3.33
C LYS A 43 13.37 6.00 -4.79
N ALA A 44 13.07 4.88 -5.44
CA ALA A 44 13.40 4.65 -6.85
C ALA A 44 12.73 5.67 -7.78
N PHE A 45 11.49 6.07 -7.46
CA PHE A 45 10.80 7.16 -8.15
C PHE A 45 11.51 8.51 -7.99
N PHE A 46 11.82 8.94 -6.77
CA PHE A 46 12.49 10.22 -6.55
C PHE A 46 13.92 10.23 -7.13
N ASP A 47 14.67 9.12 -6.99
CA ASP A 47 15.97 8.92 -7.64
C ASP A 47 15.91 9.03 -9.18
N HIS A 48 14.75 8.79 -9.79
CA HIS A 48 14.51 8.87 -11.24
C HIS A 48 14.02 10.27 -11.66
N ILE A 49 12.95 10.77 -11.05
CA ILE A 49 12.25 11.99 -11.48
C ILE A 49 13.08 13.26 -11.24
N LEU A 50 13.79 13.33 -10.11
CA LEU A 50 14.62 14.50 -9.75
C LEU A 50 15.83 14.68 -10.69
N LYS A 51 16.29 13.61 -11.34
CA LYS A 51 17.35 13.69 -12.37
C LYS A 51 16.85 14.24 -13.71
N GLN A 52 15.56 14.14 -13.99
CA GLN A 52 14.96 14.52 -15.27
C GLN A 52 14.25 15.87 -15.23
N LYS A 53 13.64 16.22 -14.10
CA LYS A 53 12.74 17.36 -13.96
C LYS A 53 13.26 18.40 -12.98
N LYS A 54 13.56 19.60 -13.49
CA LYS A 54 13.58 20.83 -12.69
C LYS A 54 12.25 21.55 -12.88
N GLN A 55 11.27 21.20 -12.04
CA GLN A 55 9.92 21.79 -12.07
C GLN A 55 9.66 22.62 -10.82
N ASN A 56 8.96 23.76 -11.01
CA ASN A 56 8.45 24.58 -9.91
C ASN A 56 7.24 23.87 -9.26
N ASN A 57 7.53 22.93 -8.36
CA ASN A 57 6.56 22.10 -7.65
C ASN A 57 7.00 22.00 -6.19
N TYR A 58 6.09 22.32 -5.26
CA TYR A 58 6.37 22.32 -3.83
C TYR A 58 7.01 21.03 -3.30
N TRP A 59 6.50 19.88 -3.72
CA TRP A 59 6.93 18.59 -3.21
C TRP A 59 8.28 18.16 -3.76
N TYR A 60 8.58 18.45 -5.02
CA TYR A 60 9.91 18.17 -5.57
C TYR A 60 10.99 18.99 -4.87
N ASP A 61 10.74 20.27 -4.57
CA ASP A 61 11.65 21.10 -3.75
C ASP A 61 11.88 20.49 -2.35
N ILE A 62 10.83 20.00 -1.68
CA ILE A 62 10.92 19.36 -0.36
C ILE A 62 11.70 18.04 -0.43
N PHE A 63 11.31 17.12 -1.31
CA PHE A 63 11.93 15.79 -1.40
C PHE A 63 13.37 15.87 -1.94
N GLU A 64 13.67 16.76 -2.88
CA GLU A 64 15.05 17.00 -3.32
C GLU A 64 15.91 17.53 -2.17
N THR A 65 15.43 18.53 -1.42
CA THR A 65 16.19 19.09 -0.28
C THR A 65 16.45 18.03 0.79
N LEU A 66 15.44 17.22 1.13
CA LEU A 66 15.58 16.17 2.14
C LEU A 66 16.45 14.99 1.67
N SER A 67 16.40 14.63 0.37
CA SER A 67 17.24 13.56 -0.18
C SER A 67 18.73 13.90 -0.21
N ASN A 68 19.06 15.20 -0.22
CA ASN A 68 20.43 15.72 -0.20
C ASN A 68 20.93 16.05 1.21
N ASP A 69 20.08 16.02 2.23
CA ASP A 69 20.49 16.24 3.62
C ASP A 69 20.97 14.94 4.27
N ASN A 70 22.29 14.84 4.44
CA ASN A 70 22.98 13.75 5.11
C ASN A 70 22.86 13.78 6.65
N SER A 71 22.04 14.66 7.23
CA SER A 71 21.80 14.67 8.68
C SER A 71 21.09 13.39 9.14
N LEU A 72 21.51 12.83 10.29
CA LEU A 72 20.97 11.59 10.85
C LEU A 72 19.46 11.65 11.16
N THR A 73 18.87 12.84 11.11
CA THR A 73 17.46 13.12 11.39
C THR A 73 16.51 12.92 10.21
N THR A 74 16.99 12.69 8.98
CA THR A 74 16.16 12.62 7.75
C THR A 74 15.88 11.19 7.25
N ASN A 75 16.27 10.15 7.98
CA ASN A 75 16.24 8.73 7.53
C ASN A 75 14.89 8.17 7.02
N ASN A 76 13.78 8.88 7.21
CA ASN A 76 12.47 8.51 6.64
C ASN A 76 11.90 9.54 5.64
N TRP A 77 12.74 10.35 4.97
CA TRP A 77 12.28 11.37 4.00
C TRP A 77 11.42 10.82 2.85
N ARG A 78 11.59 9.53 2.52
CA ARG A 78 10.84 8.79 1.50
C ARG A 78 9.39 8.45 1.90
N ASP A 79 9.02 8.65 3.17
CA ASP A 79 7.65 8.48 3.64
C ASP A 79 6.83 9.72 3.25
N ILE A 80 6.18 9.62 2.09
CA ILE A 80 5.38 10.70 1.50
C ILE A 80 4.24 11.11 2.45
N GLU A 81 3.66 10.17 3.20
CA GLU A 81 2.44 10.39 3.97
C GLU A 81 2.76 11.10 5.29
N THR A 82 3.80 10.64 6.00
CA THR A 82 4.37 11.39 7.12
C THR A 82 4.87 12.77 6.69
N ARG A 83 5.48 12.89 5.50
CA ARG A 83 5.93 14.21 5.00
C ARG A 83 4.76 15.14 4.70
N ILE A 84 3.67 14.66 4.08
CA ILE A 84 2.44 15.45 3.85
C ILE A 84 1.89 15.95 5.19
N LEU A 85 1.75 15.07 6.20
CA LEU A 85 1.27 15.45 7.53
C LEU A 85 2.12 16.59 8.13
N LEU A 86 3.44 16.41 8.15
CA LEU A 86 4.37 17.38 8.73
C LEU A 86 4.38 18.72 7.96
N GLU A 87 4.30 18.71 6.62
CA GLU A 87 4.20 19.97 5.85
C GLU A 87 2.92 20.74 6.21
N LEU A 88 1.79 20.05 6.29
CA LEU A 88 0.51 20.67 6.63
C LEU A 88 0.51 21.23 8.07
N GLN A 89 1.07 20.51 9.04
CA GLN A 89 1.20 21.00 10.42
C GLN A 89 2.14 22.21 10.53
N ASN A 90 3.28 22.17 9.85
CA ASN A 90 4.22 23.29 9.78
C ASN A 90 3.55 24.53 9.14
N ILE A 91 2.72 24.33 8.10
CA ILE A 91 1.96 25.40 7.44
C ILE A 91 0.95 26.03 8.39
N GLU A 92 0.13 25.24 9.08
CA GLU A 92 -0.84 25.77 10.06
C GLU A 92 -0.12 26.59 11.14
N PHE A 93 0.94 26.04 11.73
CA PHE A 93 1.79 26.76 12.68
C PHE A 93 2.31 28.10 12.14
N LEU A 94 2.81 28.15 10.90
CA LEU A 94 3.37 29.38 10.32
C LEU A 94 2.31 30.49 10.14
N TYR A 95 1.04 30.15 9.92
CA TYR A 95 -0.05 31.12 9.86
C TYR A 95 -0.59 31.50 11.26
N GLU A 96 -0.86 30.52 12.13
CA GLU A 96 -1.41 30.75 13.48
C GLU A 96 -0.45 31.57 14.37
N SER A 97 0.85 31.31 14.29
CA SER A 97 1.89 32.10 14.98
C SER A 97 2.03 33.54 14.46
N GLY A 98 1.34 33.91 13.38
CA GLY A 98 1.53 35.17 12.67
C GLY A 98 2.95 35.34 12.09
N ILE A 99 3.69 34.24 11.93
CA ILE A 99 5.00 34.23 11.27
C ILE A 99 4.83 34.61 9.80
N PHE A 100 3.88 33.98 9.12
CA PHE A 100 3.35 34.37 7.82
C PHE A 100 2.06 35.20 7.97
N LYS A 101 1.89 36.18 7.10
CA LYS A 101 0.73 37.09 7.11
C LYS A 101 0.23 37.29 5.69
N VAL A 102 -1.07 37.08 5.48
CA VAL A 102 -1.71 37.13 4.15
C VAL A 102 -1.41 38.48 3.47
N GLY A 103 -0.98 38.42 2.21
CA GLY A 103 -0.68 39.60 1.38
C GLY A 103 0.69 40.24 1.63
N TYR A 104 1.42 39.86 2.69
CA TYR A 104 2.79 40.32 2.90
C TYR A 104 3.75 39.63 1.92
N TYR A 105 4.78 40.35 1.51
CA TYR A 105 5.86 39.79 0.68
C TYR A 105 6.70 38.78 1.46
N SER A 106 7.14 37.73 0.78
CA SER A 106 8.09 36.77 1.32
C SER A 106 9.45 37.45 1.57
N SER A 107 9.87 37.48 2.83
CA SER A 107 11.14 38.09 3.25
C SER A 107 12.34 37.16 3.03
N THR A 108 13.54 37.70 2.92
CA THR A 108 14.77 36.92 2.71
C THR A 108 15.03 35.85 3.79
N ASP A 109 15.47 34.66 3.34
CA ASP A 109 15.56 33.40 4.11
C ASP A 109 16.31 33.47 5.46
N ASN A 110 17.30 34.34 5.59
CA ASN A 110 18.08 34.44 6.82
C ASN A 110 17.26 35.08 7.96
N LYS A 111 16.25 35.91 7.66
CA LYS A 111 15.38 36.52 8.69
C LYS A 111 14.27 35.57 9.16
N ILE A 112 13.76 34.69 8.29
CA ILE A 112 12.67 33.79 8.68
C ILE A 112 13.14 32.71 9.66
N SER A 113 14.36 32.19 9.46
CA SER A 113 14.94 31.14 10.30
C SER A 113 15.05 31.60 11.77
N ILE A 114 15.64 32.78 11.99
CA ILE A 114 15.77 33.41 13.32
C ILE A 114 14.38 33.72 13.93
N LYS A 115 13.40 34.14 13.12
CA LYS A 115 12.04 34.42 13.59
C LYS A 115 11.34 33.16 14.10
N ILE A 116 11.49 32.03 13.39
CA ILE A 116 10.93 30.73 13.79
C ILE A 116 11.60 30.21 15.06
N GLU A 117 12.94 30.24 15.11
CA GLU A 117 13.73 29.81 16.27
C GLU A 117 13.34 30.60 17.53
N ASN A 118 13.36 31.93 17.45
CA ASN A 118 12.91 32.79 18.56
C ASN A 118 11.45 32.56 18.95
N TYR A 119 10.55 32.24 18.01
CA TYR A 119 9.16 31.97 18.35
C TYR A 119 9.03 30.66 19.14
N LEU A 120 9.60 29.56 18.63
CA LEU A 120 9.55 28.25 19.27
C LEU A 120 10.25 28.23 20.63
N SER A 121 11.37 28.95 20.79
CA SER A 121 12.05 29.09 22.09
C SER A 121 11.22 29.79 23.17
N ASN A 122 10.22 30.59 22.79
CA ASN A 122 9.32 31.30 23.71
C ASN A 122 7.96 30.61 23.90
N HIS A 123 7.66 29.56 23.13
CA HIS A 123 6.36 28.87 23.12
C HIS A 123 6.57 27.35 23.25
N PRO A 124 6.86 26.84 24.46
CA PRO A 124 7.21 25.44 24.70
C PRO A 124 6.07 24.45 24.41
N GLU A 125 4.83 24.91 24.25
CA GLU A 125 3.70 24.10 23.80
C GLU A 125 3.90 23.48 22.41
N TYR A 126 4.76 24.07 21.56
CA TYR A 126 5.10 23.54 20.24
C TYR A 126 6.27 22.54 20.23
N TYR A 127 6.60 21.91 21.37
CA TYR A 127 7.71 20.96 21.51
C TYR A 127 7.69 19.76 20.52
N TYR A 128 6.53 19.46 19.95
CA TYR A 128 6.33 18.40 18.96
C TYR A 128 6.79 18.80 17.54
N LEU A 129 6.97 20.09 17.26
CA LEU A 129 7.46 20.59 15.97
C LEU A 129 8.98 20.48 15.88
N ASN A 130 9.46 19.97 14.75
CA ASN A 130 10.89 19.94 14.45
C ASN A 130 11.34 21.26 13.80
N LEU A 131 12.22 22.02 14.48
CA LEU A 131 12.73 23.31 14.01
C LEU A 131 13.25 23.29 12.56
N HIS A 132 14.04 22.28 12.20
CA HIS A 132 14.59 22.15 10.85
C HIS A 132 13.47 21.92 9.81
N SER A 133 12.51 21.06 10.12
CA SER A 133 11.32 20.81 9.28
C SER A 133 10.50 22.09 9.06
N VAL A 134 10.23 22.87 10.12
CA VAL A 134 9.46 24.13 10.01
C VAL A 134 10.22 25.17 9.18
N ILE A 135 11.54 25.29 9.36
CA ILE A 135 12.39 26.19 8.56
C ILE A 135 12.39 25.77 7.08
N LEU A 136 12.45 24.47 6.79
CA LEU A 136 12.39 23.95 5.43
C LEU A 136 11.05 24.29 4.75
N THR A 137 9.92 23.97 5.40
CA THR A 137 8.57 24.36 4.95
C THR A 137 8.49 25.86 4.67
N ALA A 138 8.96 26.70 5.60
CA ALA A 138 8.90 28.15 5.45
C ALA A 138 9.71 28.65 4.25
N LYS A 139 10.94 28.15 4.05
CA LYS A 139 11.79 28.51 2.90
C LYS A 139 11.22 28.04 1.57
N THR A 140 10.59 26.86 1.53
CA THR A 140 9.93 26.39 0.30
C THR A 140 8.71 27.24 -0.04
N LEU A 141 7.86 27.58 0.93
CA LEU A 141 6.73 28.49 0.70
C LEU A 141 7.18 29.91 0.28
N ILE A 142 8.29 30.42 0.81
CA ILE A 142 8.90 31.68 0.38
C ILE A 142 9.33 31.63 -1.10
N ARG A 143 9.86 30.49 -1.56
CA ARG A 143 10.21 30.26 -2.98
C ARG A 143 8.97 30.11 -3.86
N SER A 144 7.91 29.43 -3.38
CA SER A 144 6.68 29.19 -4.14
C SER A 144 5.77 30.42 -4.25
N PHE A 145 5.84 31.40 -3.34
CA PHE A 145 4.90 32.53 -3.27
C PHE A 145 5.58 33.90 -3.12
N ILE A 146 5.30 34.81 -4.06
CA ILE A 146 5.76 36.22 -4.02
C ILE A 146 5.10 37.00 -2.86
N LYS A 147 3.83 36.71 -2.60
CA LYS A 147 3.07 37.20 -1.44
C LYS A 147 2.41 36.00 -0.77
N PHE A 148 2.45 35.94 0.55
CA PHE A 148 1.81 34.83 1.27
C PHE A 148 0.30 34.83 0.98
N PRO A 149 -0.26 33.72 0.49
CA PRO A 149 -1.68 33.61 0.22
C PRO A 149 -2.46 33.39 1.53
N THR A 150 -3.75 33.05 1.45
CA THR A 150 -4.45 32.42 2.58
C THR A 150 -3.99 30.98 2.77
N ILE A 151 -4.15 30.42 3.98
CA ILE A 151 -3.81 29.02 4.27
C ILE A 151 -4.52 28.05 3.29
N ASN A 152 -5.80 28.25 3.02
CA ASN A 152 -6.57 27.45 2.06
C ASN A 152 -6.02 27.51 0.64
N GLN A 153 -5.55 28.68 0.19
CA GLN A 153 -4.92 28.84 -1.12
C GLN A 153 -3.53 28.17 -1.18
N ALA A 154 -2.75 28.23 -0.10
CA ALA A 154 -1.50 27.47 0.00
C ALA A 154 -1.77 25.95 -0.06
N GLN A 155 -2.71 25.46 0.74
CA GLN A 155 -3.11 24.06 0.77
C GLN A 155 -3.64 23.58 -0.60
N ASN A 156 -4.46 24.37 -1.29
CA ASN A 156 -4.92 24.05 -2.64
C ASN A 156 -3.74 23.96 -3.63
N ARG A 157 -2.80 24.92 -3.61
CA ARG A 157 -1.61 24.86 -4.46
C ARG A 157 -0.75 23.62 -4.17
N LEU A 158 -0.56 23.28 -2.90
CA LEU A 158 0.12 22.04 -2.51
C LEU A 158 -0.64 20.80 -2.99
N LYS A 159 -1.98 20.83 -3.00
CA LYS A 159 -2.79 19.70 -3.49
C LYS A 159 -2.67 19.53 -5.00
N ASP A 160 -2.62 20.62 -5.76
CA ASP A 160 -2.38 20.62 -7.21
C ASP A 160 -0.96 20.13 -7.53
N ASP A 161 0.04 20.62 -6.80
CA ASP A 161 1.41 20.15 -6.92
C ASP A 161 1.53 18.65 -6.56
N LEU A 162 0.75 18.15 -5.60
CA LEU A 162 0.71 16.71 -5.27
C LEU A 162 0.10 15.86 -6.40
N LEU A 163 -0.95 16.34 -7.08
CA LEU A 163 -1.54 15.66 -8.24
C LEU A 163 -0.51 15.48 -9.38
N ASN A 164 0.39 16.45 -9.55
CA ASN A 164 1.49 16.34 -10.52
C ASN A 164 2.48 15.23 -10.14
N VAL A 165 2.84 15.12 -8.85
CA VAL A 165 3.73 14.03 -8.36
C VAL A 165 3.07 12.66 -8.55
N GLU A 166 1.76 12.54 -8.31
CA GLU A 166 1.00 11.30 -8.48
C GLU A 166 0.91 10.89 -9.96
N SER A 167 0.69 11.85 -10.86
CA SER A 167 0.72 11.61 -12.31
C SER A 167 2.11 11.16 -12.79
N ASP A 168 3.18 11.73 -12.24
CA ASP A 168 4.54 11.34 -12.56
C ASP A 168 4.91 9.96 -11.99
N PHE A 169 4.46 9.65 -10.78
CA PHE A 169 4.64 8.32 -10.17
C PHE A 169 3.86 7.24 -10.93
N CYS A 170 2.62 7.54 -11.34
CA CYS A 170 1.82 6.69 -12.22
C CYS A 170 2.56 6.41 -13.54
N SER A 171 3.14 7.45 -14.16
CA SER A 171 3.94 7.31 -15.39
C SER A 171 5.20 6.47 -15.20
N PHE A 172 5.90 6.66 -14.07
CA PHE A 172 7.08 5.89 -13.68
C PHE A 172 6.78 4.40 -13.44
N LEU A 173 5.65 4.08 -12.80
CA LEU A 173 5.22 2.70 -12.62
C LEU A 173 4.73 2.06 -13.93
N LYS A 174 3.98 2.80 -14.77
CA LYS A 174 3.54 2.33 -16.10
C LYS A 174 4.71 1.87 -16.95
N HIS A 175 5.74 2.71 -17.09
CA HIS A 175 6.95 2.34 -17.82
C HIS A 175 7.56 1.01 -17.33
N GLN A 176 7.59 0.74 -16.02
CA GLN A 176 8.14 -0.52 -15.52
C GLN A 176 7.24 -1.73 -15.81
N ILE A 177 5.92 -1.55 -15.78
CA ILE A 177 4.94 -2.58 -16.12
C ILE A 177 4.97 -2.87 -17.63
N ASP A 178 5.16 -1.85 -18.47
CA ASP A 178 5.30 -1.98 -19.92
C ASP A 178 6.57 -2.77 -20.28
N GLU A 179 7.73 -2.43 -19.69
CA GLU A 179 8.98 -3.17 -19.86
C GLU A 179 8.87 -4.62 -19.38
N ALA A 180 8.28 -4.84 -18.20
CA ALA A 180 7.98 -6.18 -17.70
C ALA A 180 7.02 -6.96 -18.63
N GLY A 181 6.10 -6.26 -19.29
CA GLY A 181 5.12 -6.83 -20.22
C GLY A 181 5.75 -7.28 -21.54
N ILE A 182 6.73 -6.51 -22.04
CA ILE A 182 7.55 -6.87 -23.21
C ILE A 182 8.39 -8.13 -22.89
N GLU A 183 8.95 -8.22 -21.69
CA GLU A 183 9.84 -9.31 -21.27
C GLU A 183 9.13 -10.51 -20.61
N LYS A 184 7.80 -10.52 -20.49
CA LYS A 184 7.06 -11.52 -19.70
C LYS A 184 7.29 -12.97 -20.13
N ASP A 185 7.62 -13.17 -21.41
CA ASP A 185 7.86 -14.48 -22.01
C ASP A 185 9.36 -14.87 -22.01
N THR A 186 10.26 -13.97 -21.63
CA THR A 186 11.72 -14.21 -21.58
C THR A 186 12.13 -15.35 -20.63
N PRO A 187 11.52 -15.55 -19.43
CA PRO A 187 11.86 -16.67 -18.54
C PRO A 187 11.58 -18.06 -19.12
N PHE A 188 10.84 -18.14 -20.23
CA PHE A 188 10.45 -19.39 -20.91
C PHE A 188 11.30 -19.65 -22.16
N GLN A 189 12.30 -18.80 -22.46
CA GLN A 189 13.15 -18.91 -23.64
C GLN A 189 14.50 -19.54 -23.28
N SER A 190 14.92 -20.53 -24.05
CA SER A 190 16.05 -21.43 -23.73
C SER A 190 17.46 -20.82 -23.85
N TYR A 191 17.60 -19.50 -24.13
CA TYR A 191 18.87 -18.89 -24.52
C TYR A 191 19.17 -17.48 -23.95
N THR A 192 18.53 -17.07 -22.85
CA THR A 192 18.75 -15.73 -22.27
C THR A 192 19.80 -15.72 -21.15
N ASN A 193 21.08 -15.56 -21.54
CA ASN A 193 22.23 -15.47 -20.62
C ASN A 193 22.25 -14.21 -19.72
N GLN A 194 21.36 -13.25 -19.96
CA GLN A 194 21.08 -12.12 -19.07
C GLN A 194 19.57 -11.90 -19.01
N LEU A 195 18.92 -12.45 -17.98
CA LEU A 195 17.56 -12.05 -17.62
C LEU A 195 17.61 -10.60 -17.10
N SER A 196 16.85 -9.73 -17.73
CA SER A 196 16.61 -8.37 -17.21
C SER A 196 15.83 -8.44 -15.90
N LYS A 197 15.96 -7.40 -15.08
CA LYS A 197 15.28 -7.29 -13.79
C LYS A 197 13.75 -7.43 -13.89
N TYR A 198 13.14 -7.06 -15.02
CA TYR A 198 11.69 -7.03 -15.19
C TYR A 198 11.09 -8.31 -15.76
N SER A 199 11.84 -9.07 -16.57
CA SER A 199 11.42 -10.37 -17.15
C SER A 199 10.77 -11.34 -16.17
N GLU A 200 11.23 -11.35 -14.92
CA GLU A 200 10.77 -12.25 -13.86
C GLU A 200 9.46 -11.83 -13.19
N TYR A 201 9.01 -10.58 -13.38
CA TYR A 201 7.93 -9.96 -12.60
C TYR A 201 6.61 -10.71 -12.69
N TYR A 202 6.13 -11.01 -13.91
CA TYR A 202 4.87 -11.71 -14.12
C TYR A 202 4.92 -13.15 -13.61
N LYS A 203 6.01 -13.88 -13.88
CA LYS A 203 6.25 -15.25 -13.38
C LYS A 203 6.20 -15.30 -11.86
N LYS A 204 6.96 -14.43 -11.18
CA LYS A 204 7.00 -14.39 -9.71
C LYS A 204 5.67 -13.95 -9.11
N SER A 205 5.00 -12.96 -9.72
CA SER A 205 3.70 -12.46 -9.25
C SER A 205 2.66 -13.56 -9.18
N ILE A 206 2.49 -14.33 -10.26
CA ILE A 206 1.46 -15.38 -10.30
C ILE A 206 1.80 -16.57 -9.41
N LEU A 207 3.07 -16.97 -9.33
CA LEU A 207 3.52 -18.09 -8.49
C LEU A 207 3.39 -17.78 -7.00
N LEU A 208 3.81 -16.57 -6.59
CA LEU A 208 3.77 -16.12 -5.19
C LEU A 208 2.34 -15.99 -4.67
N VAL A 209 1.44 -15.40 -5.46
CA VAL A 209 0.01 -15.31 -5.08
C VAL A 209 -0.66 -16.68 -5.10
N SER A 210 -0.31 -17.56 -6.04
CA SER A 210 -0.77 -18.95 -6.04
C SER A 210 -0.33 -19.71 -4.79
N TYR A 211 0.91 -19.51 -4.35
CA TYR A 211 1.43 -20.11 -3.12
C TYR A 211 0.63 -19.65 -1.90
N ILE A 212 0.48 -18.34 -1.71
CA ILE A 212 -0.23 -17.77 -0.54
C ILE A 212 -1.69 -18.24 -0.49
N ILE A 213 -2.35 -18.34 -1.63
CA ILE A 213 -3.75 -18.83 -1.74
C ILE A 213 -3.89 -20.30 -1.37
N ARG A 214 -2.94 -21.15 -1.80
CA ARG A 214 -2.94 -22.60 -1.60
C ARG A 214 -2.45 -23.01 -0.21
N HIS A 215 -1.56 -22.24 0.40
CA HIS A 215 -1.11 -22.45 1.78
C HIS A 215 -2.30 -22.39 2.74
N TYR A 216 -2.44 -23.34 3.68
CA TYR A 216 -3.65 -23.52 4.51
C TYR A 216 -5.01 -23.59 3.77
N SER A 217 -5.05 -23.94 2.47
CA SER A 217 -6.33 -24.04 1.73
C SER A 217 -7.24 -25.21 2.14
N GLY A 218 -6.81 -26.05 3.09
CA GLY A 218 -7.50 -27.30 3.47
C GLY A 218 -7.44 -28.41 2.41
N VAL A 219 -6.94 -28.11 1.20
CA VAL A 219 -6.83 -29.06 0.10
C VAL A 219 -5.50 -29.80 0.16
N GLU A 220 -5.55 -31.09 0.47
CA GLU A 220 -4.41 -31.99 0.42
C GLU A 220 -3.76 -31.97 -0.99
N GLY A 221 -2.43 -31.99 -1.04
CA GLY A 221 -1.66 -31.94 -2.30
C GLY A 221 -1.72 -30.61 -3.08
N SER A 222 -2.47 -29.59 -2.64
CA SER A 222 -2.63 -28.32 -3.38
C SER A 222 -1.34 -27.54 -3.63
N LEU A 223 -0.39 -27.60 -2.69
CA LEU A 223 0.96 -27.06 -2.83
C LEU A 223 1.88 -27.98 -3.64
N ASN A 224 1.75 -29.30 -3.52
CA ASN A 224 2.50 -30.26 -4.35
C ASN A 224 2.22 -30.00 -5.83
N LYS A 225 0.94 -29.83 -6.20
CA LYS A 225 0.53 -29.40 -7.54
C LYS A 225 1.15 -28.08 -7.99
N LEU A 226 1.34 -27.12 -7.07
CA LEU A 226 1.99 -25.86 -7.41
C LEU A 226 3.49 -26.10 -7.68
N TYR A 227 4.15 -26.93 -6.87
CA TYR A 227 5.54 -27.33 -7.11
C TYR A 227 5.70 -28.13 -8.42
N ASP A 228 4.77 -29.01 -8.76
CA ASP A 228 4.77 -29.70 -10.07
C ASP A 228 4.65 -28.70 -11.24
N ILE A 229 3.86 -27.63 -11.08
CA ILE A 229 3.77 -26.55 -12.06
C ILE A 229 5.08 -25.76 -12.13
N ILE A 230 5.67 -25.40 -10.98
CA ILE A 230 6.96 -24.69 -10.87
C ILE A 230 8.09 -25.49 -11.52
N ASP A 231 8.23 -26.78 -11.19
CA ASP A 231 9.24 -27.67 -11.78
C ASP A 231 8.98 -27.90 -13.28
N SER A 232 7.76 -27.66 -13.78
CA SER A 232 7.45 -27.68 -15.22
C SER A 232 7.76 -26.37 -15.97
N VAL A 233 8.01 -25.25 -15.28
CA VAL A 233 8.28 -23.92 -15.89
C VAL A 233 9.33 -23.95 -17.00
N PRO A 234 10.48 -24.65 -16.88
CA PRO A 234 11.49 -24.72 -17.94
C PRO A 234 11.02 -25.40 -19.24
N THR A 235 9.87 -26.06 -19.22
CA THR A 235 9.25 -26.73 -20.38
C THR A 235 8.10 -25.93 -20.99
N LEU A 236 7.66 -24.85 -20.35
CA LEU A 236 6.57 -24.00 -20.84
C LEU A 236 7.07 -23.07 -21.93
N SER A 237 6.15 -22.67 -22.82
CA SER A 237 6.45 -21.83 -23.98
C SER A 237 6.21 -20.32 -23.75
N SER A 238 5.45 -19.96 -22.71
CA SER A 238 4.99 -18.59 -22.47
C SER A 238 4.35 -18.41 -21.08
N PHE A 239 4.23 -17.15 -20.65
CA PHE A 239 3.49 -16.76 -19.46
C PHE A 239 2.01 -17.16 -19.52
N GLU A 240 1.38 -17.10 -20.71
CA GLU A 240 -0.01 -17.52 -20.89
C GLU A 240 -0.19 -19.04 -20.69
N GLU A 241 0.85 -19.85 -20.95
CA GLU A 241 0.82 -21.29 -20.63
C GLU A 241 0.91 -21.52 -19.11
N LEU A 242 1.81 -20.80 -18.42
CA LEU A 242 1.90 -20.85 -16.95
C LEU A 242 0.58 -20.45 -16.29
N LYS A 243 0.00 -19.32 -16.71
CA LYS A 243 -1.30 -18.82 -16.27
C LYS A 243 -2.43 -19.84 -16.45
N LYS A 244 -2.46 -20.54 -17.58
CA LYS A 244 -3.42 -21.63 -17.83
C LYS A 244 -3.21 -22.84 -16.91
N ARG A 245 -1.97 -23.21 -16.58
CA ARG A 245 -1.68 -24.31 -15.63
C ARG A 245 -2.03 -23.93 -14.18
N ILE A 246 -1.80 -22.68 -13.79
CA ILE A 246 -2.18 -22.17 -12.46
C ILE A 246 -3.70 -22.12 -12.27
N GLY A 247 -4.44 -21.70 -13.31
CA GLY A 247 -5.89 -21.61 -13.30
C GLY A 247 -6.43 -20.30 -12.73
N ASN A 248 -7.58 -20.36 -12.04
CA ASN A 248 -8.23 -19.21 -11.42
C ASN A 248 -7.66 -18.96 -10.01
N LEU A 249 -7.33 -17.72 -9.66
CA LEU A 249 -6.79 -17.37 -8.33
C LEU A 249 -7.89 -17.11 -7.28
N GLN A 250 -9.14 -16.87 -7.71
CA GLN A 250 -10.28 -16.67 -6.82
C GLN A 250 -10.69 -17.96 -6.07
N TYR A 251 -10.29 -19.14 -6.55
CA TYR A 251 -10.72 -20.43 -5.99
C TYR A 251 -9.60 -21.47 -6.01
N VAL A 252 -9.48 -22.25 -4.93
CA VAL A 252 -8.80 -23.56 -4.98
C VAL A 252 -9.88 -24.62 -5.19
N GLN A 253 -9.68 -25.54 -6.14
CA GLN A 253 -10.59 -26.66 -6.41
C GLN A 253 -10.05 -27.96 -5.80
N SER A 254 -10.96 -28.88 -5.43
CA SER A 254 -10.60 -30.24 -5.00
C SER A 254 -10.05 -31.08 -6.17
N GLU A 255 -9.44 -32.24 -5.89
CA GLU A 255 -8.94 -33.13 -6.96
C GLU A 255 -10.05 -33.83 -7.74
N ASN A 256 -11.25 -33.95 -7.15
CA ASN A 256 -12.35 -34.71 -7.73
C ASN A 256 -13.09 -33.88 -8.77
N LYS A 257 -12.84 -34.17 -10.06
CA LYS A 257 -13.55 -33.59 -11.23
C LYS A 257 -15.09 -33.71 -11.22
N TYR A 258 -15.67 -34.37 -10.23
CA TYR A 258 -17.10 -34.65 -10.09
C TYR A 258 -17.78 -33.92 -8.93
N THR A 259 -17.03 -33.21 -8.07
CA THR A 259 -17.65 -32.33 -7.05
C THR A 259 -17.34 -30.86 -7.34
N VAL A 260 -18.36 -30.01 -7.23
CA VAL A 260 -18.23 -28.54 -7.38
C VAL A 260 -17.80 -27.93 -6.05
N ASP A 261 -16.98 -28.65 -5.29
CA ASP A 261 -16.45 -28.17 -4.02
C ASP A 261 -15.42 -27.08 -4.32
N LEU A 262 -15.68 -25.88 -3.80
CA LEU A 262 -14.78 -24.74 -3.79
C LEU A 262 -14.15 -24.65 -2.39
N PRO A 263 -13.22 -25.55 -2.00
CA PRO A 263 -12.70 -25.62 -0.63
C PRO A 263 -12.12 -24.31 -0.10
N MET A 264 -11.67 -23.40 -0.98
CA MET A 264 -11.23 -22.07 -0.60
C MET A 264 -11.67 -21.02 -1.64
N ARG A 265 -12.30 -19.93 -1.18
CA ARG A 265 -12.62 -18.73 -1.96
C ARG A 265 -11.77 -17.53 -1.49
N SER A 266 -11.10 -16.88 -2.43
CA SER A 266 -10.17 -15.77 -2.20
C SER A 266 -10.77 -14.42 -2.64
N SER A 267 -10.76 -13.44 -1.74
CA SER A 267 -10.89 -12.01 -2.09
C SER A 267 -9.53 -11.34 -1.95
N MET A 268 -9.20 -10.35 -2.80
CA MET A 268 -7.91 -9.64 -2.74
C MET A 268 -8.08 -8.13 -2.54
N LEU A 269 -7.38 -7.61 -1.53
CA LEU A 269 -7.20 -6.20 -1.27
C LEU A 269 -5.75 -5.83 -1.56
N SER A 270 -5.52 -4.89 -2.47
CA SER A 270 -4.18 -4.44 -2.84
C SER A 270 -3.97 -3.00 -2.42
N PHE A 271 -2.84 -2.75 -1.77
CA PHE A 271 -2.31 -1.41 -1.53
C PHE A 271 -1.29 -1.02 -2.61
N ASN A 272 -1.06 -1.89 -3.60
CA ASN A 272 -0.26 -1.60 -4.79
C ASN A 272 -1.15 -0.93 -5.84
N TYR A 273 -0.49 -0.17 -6.71
CA TYR A 273 -1.10 0.48 -7.87
C TYR A 273 -1.15 -0.46 -9.10
N THR A 274 -0.37 -1.54 -9.06
CA THR A 274 -0.17 -2.52 -10.13
C THR A 274 -1.19 -3.66 -10.06
N ASN A 275 -1.52 -4.23 -11.22
CA ASN A 275 -2.38 -5.41 -11.37
C ASN A 275 -1.72 -6.42 -12.33
N PRO A 276 -0.72 -7.22 -11.87
CA PRO A 276 0.04 -8.11 -12.75
C PRO A 276 -0.72 -9.36 -13.23
N PHE A 277 -1.97 -9.55 -12.82
CA PHE A 277 -2.80 -10.67 -13.25
C PHE A 277 -4.30 -10.33 -13.22
N ASP A 278 -5.00 -10.77 -14.26
CA ASP A 278 -6.41 -10.56 -14.61
C ASP A 278 -7.34 -11.71 -14.15
N ASN A 279 -6.76 -12.85 -13.74
CA ASN A 279 -7.46 -14.04 -13.26
C ASN A 279 -7.79 -14.00 -11.75
N ALA A 280 -7.82 -12.80 -11.16
CA ALA A 280 -8.18 -12.52 -9.77
C ALA A 280 -9.14 -11.33 -9.68
N SER A 281 -9.99 -11.28 -8.65
CA SER A 281 -10.72 -10.05 -8.30
C SER A 281 -9.91 -9.31 -7.24
N ILE A 282 -9.29 -8.20 -7.66
CA ILE A 282 -8.45 -7.33 -6.82
C ILE A 282 -9.14 -5.99 -6.65
N ARG A 283 -9.13 -5.45 -5.43
CA ARG A 283 -9.49 -4.06 -5.14
C ARG A 283 -8.23 -3.28 -4.75
N ASN A 284 -7.78 -2.37 -5.60
CA ASN A 284 -6.69 -1.44 -5.27
C ASN A 284 -7.25 -0.29 -4.40
N ILE A 285 -6.74 -0.14 -3.17
CA ILE A 285 -7.23 0.84 -2.19
C ILE A 285 -6.85 2.27 -2.57
N HIS A 286 -5.59 2.51 -2.96
CA HIS A 286 -5.04 3.83 -3.27
C HIS A 286 -5.12 4.20 -4.76
N GLY A 287 -6.04 3.58 -5.49
CA GLY A 287 -6.12 3.66 -6.94
C GLY A 287 -5.16 2.71 -7.66
N ASP A 288 -5.26 2.70 -8.97
CA ASP A 288 -4.59 1.76 -9.88
C ASP A 288 -4.00 2.49 -11.11
N LEU A 289 -3.10 1.81 -11.82
CA LEU A 289 -2.46 2.36 -13.00
C LEU A 289 -3.40 2.49 -14.21
N GLU A 290 -4.39 1.61 -14.38
CA GLU A 290 -5.27 1.62 -15.55
C GLU A 290 -6.15 2.88 -15.55
N CYS A 291 -6.81 3.14 -14.42
CA CYS A 291 -7.59 4.36 -14.16
C CYS A 291 -6.71 5.61 -13.98
N GLY A 292 -5.41 5.43 -13.69
CA GLY A 292 -4.47 6.54 -13.47
C GLY A 292 -4.80 7.38 -12.24
N ASN A 293 -5.52 6.82 -11.27
CA ASN A 293 -6.18 7.52 -10.16
C ASN A 293 -5.42 7.38 -8.82
N ILE A 294 -4.09 7.26 -8.87
CA ILE A 294 -3.19 7.14 -7.71
C ILE A 294 -3.50 8.19 -6.63
N ILE A 295 -3.52 7.75 -5.38
CA ILE A 295 -3.75 8.57 -4.20
C ILE A 295 -2.57 8.46 -3.23
N PHE A 296 -1.81 9.54 -3.12
CA PHE A 296 -1.03 9.86 -1.93
C PHE A 296 -1.89 10.70 -0.99
N GLY A 297 -1.80 10.42 0.30
CA GLY A 297 -2.58 11.14 1.28
C GLY A 297 -2.34 10.62 2.68
N ILE A 298 -2.94 11.31 3.64
CA ILE A 298 -2.86 10.94 5.05
C ILE A 298 -4.13 10.23 5.48
N ASP A 299 -4.02 9.41 6.52
CA ASP A 299 -5.18 8.80 7.16
C ASP A 299 -6.08 9.89 7.77
N TYR A 300 -7.40 9.73 7.67
CA TYR A 300 -8.36 10.75 8.11
C TYR A 300 -8.25 11.01 9.62
N ASP A 301 -7.98 9.98 10.40
CA ASP A 301 -7.80 10.10 11.85
C ASP A 301 -6.56 10.91 12.24
N LYS A 302 -5.57 11.06 11.33
CA LYS A 302 -4.42 11.97 11.55
C LYS A 302 -4.78 13.44 11.35
N LEU A 303 -5.97 13.75 10.82
CA LEU A 303 -6.50 15.12 10.79
C LEU A 303 -7.18 15.51 12.11
N ILE A 304 -7.74 14.54 12.84
CA ILE A 304 -8.48 14.78 14.08
C ILE A 304 -7.48 15.09 15.20
N GLY A 305 -7.67 16.22 15.89
CA GLY A 305 -6.84 16.64 17.03
C GLY A 305 -5.44 17.16 16.71
N ASN A 306 -4.97 17.01 15.46
CA ASN A 306 -3.67 17.52 15.00
C ASN A 306 -3.74 18.89 14.31
N PHE A 307 -4.95 19.41 14.05
CA PHE A 307 -5.20 20.63 13.30
C PHE A 307 -6.37 21.43 13.89
N ASN A 308 -6.25 22.76 13.89
CA ASN A 308 -7.36 23.67 14.16
C ASN A 308 -8.31 23.77 12.95
N HIS A 309 -7.74 23.70 11.74
CA HIS A 309 -8.45 23.77 10.47
C HIS A 309 -8.07 22.56 9.59
N PRO A 310 -8.70 21.38 9.83
CA PRO A 310 -8.34 20.12 9.19
C PRO A 310 -8.24 20.19 7.65
N PRO A 311 -7.06 19.93 7.05
CA PRO A 311 -6.85 19.91 5.60
C PRO A 311 -7.42 18.64 4.93
N THR A 312 -8.74 18.44 5.06
CA THR A 312 -9.50 17.24 4.63
C THR A 312 -9.22 16.83 3.18
N ILE A 313 -8.90 17.78 2.29
CA ILE A 313 -8.56 17.53 0.88
C ILE A 313 -7.34 16.64 0.65
N PHE A 314 -6.49 16.45 1.67
CA PHE A 314 -5.32 15.55 1.65
C PHE A 314 -5.59 14.17 2.26
N SER A 315 -6.76 13.93 2.87
CA SER A 315 -7.07 12.60 3.41
C SER A 315 -7.37 11.58 2.31
N LYS A 316 -6.87 10.35 2.48
CA LYS A 316 -7.15 9.21 1.57
C LYS A 316 -8.66 9.03 1.38
N SER A 317 -9.43 8.98 2.48
CA SER A 317 -10.87 8.74 2.49
C SER A 317 -11.67 9.79 1.70
N TYR A 318 -11.37 11.07 1.88
CA TYR A 318 -12.01 12.15 1.10
C TYR A 318 -11.70 12.02 -0.40
N ARG A 319 -10.46 11.65 -0.75
CA ARG A 319 -10.03 11.51 -2.14
C ARG A 319 -10.67 10.32 -2.84
N ILE A 320 -10.78 9.17 -2.17
CA ILE A 320 -11.48 7.99 -2.70
C ILE A 320 -12.94 8.32 -2.97
N LEU A 321 -13.61 8.99 -2.03
CA LEU A 321 -14.99 9.45 -2.19
C LEU A 321 -15.13 10.43 -3.38
N LYS A 322 -14.24 11.43 -3.47
CA LYS A 322 -14.25 12.44 -4.55
C LYS A 322 -13.96 11.84 -5.93
N ASN A 323 -13.10 10.82 -6.00
CA ASN A 323 -12.77 10.12 -7.24
C ASN A 323 -13.88 9.14 -7.68
N GLY A 324 -14.92 8.94 -6.87
CA GLY A 324 -16.04 8.04 -7.19
C GLY A 324 -15.63 6.56 -7.24
N ASN A 325 -14.52 6.18 -6.60
CA ASN A 325 -13.95 4.83 -6.70
C ASN A 325 -14.69 3.81 -5.81
N LEU A 326 -15.97 3.59 -6.15
CA LEU A 326 -16.91 2.69 -5.46
C LEU A 326 -16.79 1.27 -6.02
N SER A 327 -15.68 0.60 -5.70
CA SER A 327 -15.49 -0.82 -6.03
C SER A 327 -16.45 -1.71 -5.23
N GLY A 328 -17.20 -2.58 -5.92
CA GLY A 328 -18.17 -3.51 -5.31
C GLY A 328 -17.58 -4.74 -4.60
N LEU A 329 -16.29 -4.76 -4.24
CA LEU A 329 -15.72 -5.83 -3.42
C LEU A 329 -16.10 -5.61 -1.96
N GLU A 330 -17.16 -6.29 -1.53
CA GLU A 330 -17.55 -6.44 -0.13
C GLU A 330 -16.58 -7.38 0.59
N ILE A 331 -16.16 -7.00 1.79
CA ILE A 331 -15.38 -7.85 2.67
C ILE A 331 -16.36 -8.71 3.46
N SER A 332 -16.30 -10.02 3.26
CA SER A 332 -17.11 -10.98 4.03
C SER A 332 -16.78 -10.86 5.52
N SER A 333 -17.80 -10.86 6.38
CA SER A 333 -17.62 -11.00 7.83
C SER A 333 -17.30 -12.45 8.23
N ASN A 334 -17.60 -13.42 7.35
CA ASN A 334 -17.31 -14.83 7.55
C ASN A 334 -16.01 -15.21 6.82
N LEU A 335 -14.87 -14.97 7.46
CA LEU A 335 -13.54 -15.36 6.97
C LEU A 335 -12.90 -16.38 7.91
N ASP A 336 -12.24 -17.38 7.34
CA ASP A 336 -11.37 -18.30 8.07
C ASP A 336 -9.97 -17.72 8.20
N PHE A 337 -9.48 -17.05 7.14
CA PHE A 337 -8.13 -16.51 7.07
C PHE A 337 -8.07 -15.05 6.59
N ILE A 338 -7.20 -14.26 7.23
CA ILE A 338 -6.70 -13.01 6.64
C ILE A 338 -5.19 -13.15 6.47
N LYS A 339 -4.74 -13.05 5.21
CA LYS A 339 -3.35 -13.31 4.79
C LYS A 339 -2.72 -12.01 4.33
N PHE A 340 -1.56 -11.67 4.87
CA PHE A 340 -0.84 -10.43 4.55
C PHE A 340 0.47 -10.77 3.86
N TYR A 341 0.83 -10.06 2.79
CA TYR A 341 2.16 -10.12 2.20
C TYR A 341 2.62 -8.77 1.64
N GLY A 342 3.86 -8.41 1.90
CA GLY A 342 4.50 -7.20 1.33
C GLY A 342 3.96 -5.86 1.86
N HIS A 343 2.99 -5.85 2.77
CA HIS A 343 2.52 -4.61 3.39
C HIS A 343 3.40 -4.23 4.59
N GLY A 344 3.84 -2.98 4.67
CA GLY A 344 4.64 -2.49 5.81
C GLY A 344 3.85 -2.21 7.09
N LEU A 345 2.60 -2.70 7.17
CA LEU A 345 1.59 -2.51 8.25
C LEU A 345 1.55 -1.11 8.91
N GLY A 346 1.86 -0.07 8.14
CA GLY A 346 2.13 1.27 8.66
C GLY A 346 0.89 2.04 9.15
N LYS A 347 1.13 3.01 10.04
CA LYS A 347 0.10 3.83 10.71
C LYS A 347 -0.82 4.65 9.80
N ALA A 348 -0.52 4.76 8.51
CA ALA A 348 -1.26 5.58 7.54
C ALA A 348 -2.21 4.77 6.65
N ASP A 349 -2.22 3.44 6.81
CA ASP A 349 -3.24 2.52 6.28
C ASP A 349 -4.05 1.85 7.42
N TYR A 350 -3.81 2.28 8.66
CA TYR A 350 -4.35 1.65 9.87
C TYR A 350 -5.89 1.62 9.89
N SER A 351 -6.57 2.69 9.45
CA SER A 351 -8.03 2.74 9.38
C SER A 351 -8.65 1.64 8.48
N TYR A 352 -7.92 1.15 7.45
CA TYR A 352 -8.37 0.00 6.67
C TYR A 352 -8.26 -1.31 7.46
N PHE A 353 -7.15 -1.53 8.19
CA PHE A 353 -6.98 -2.72 9.01
C PHE A 353 -7.99 -2.76 10.15
N GLN A 354 -8.24 -1.63 10.80
CA GLN A 354 -9.30 -1.51 11.80
C GLN A 354 -10.66 -1.90 11.22
N ALA A 355 -11.08 -1.30 10.09
CA ALA A 355 -12.36 -1.62 9.47
C ALA A 355 -12.49 -3.11 9.08
N ILE A 356 -11.40 -3.76 8.65
CA ILE A 356 -11.37 -5.20 8.37
C ILE A 356 -11.55 -6.01 9.66
N PHE A 357 -10.82 -5.67 10.72
CA PHE A 357 -10.88 -6.39 11.99
C PHE A 357 -12.21 -6.19 12.75
N ASP A 358 -12.82 -5.01 12.62
CA ASP A 358 -14.17 -4.70 13.10
C ASP A 358 -15.21 -5.54 12.33
N THR A 359 -15.09 -5.64 11.00
CA THR A 359 -16.02 -6.39 10.12
C THR A 359 -16.09 -7.88 10.46
N VAL A 360 -14.98 -8.47 10.90
CA VAL A 360 -14.90 -9.90 11.27
C VAL A 360 -14.97 -10.17 12.78
N ASP A 361 -15.22 -9.14 13.60
CA ASP A 361 -15.11 -9.17 15.07
C ASP A 361 -13.89 -10.00 15.53
N LEU A 362 -12.68 -9.51 15.22
CA LEU A 362 -11.43 -10.26 15.41
C LEU A 362 -11.26 -10.85 16.83
N TYR A 363 -11.83 -10.22 17.86
CA TYR A 363 -11.72 -10.71 19.23
C TYR A 363 -12.61 -11.94 19.48
N HIS A 364 -13.86 -11.97 18.99
CA HIS A 364 -14.79 -13.07 19.27
C HIS A 364 -14.88 -14.13 18.16
N SER A 365 -14.44 -13.83 16.94
CA SER A 365 -14.41 -14.79 15.84
C SER A 365 -13.29 -15.82 15.95
N ASN A 366 -13.23 -16.76 15.02
CA ASN A 366 -12.16 -17.77 14.90
C ASN A 366 -11.13 -17.45 13.80
N VAL A 367 -11.20 -16.25 13.20
CA VAL A 367 -10.34 -15.84 12.07
C VAL A 367 -8.87 -15.99 12.44
N ILE A 368 -8.08 -16.59 11.55
CA ILE A 368 -6.62 -16.74 11.68
C ILE A 368 -5.92 -15.66 10.84
N LEU A 369 -5.07 -14.86 11.47
CA LEU A 369 -4.21 -13.89 10.81
C LEU A 369 -2.87 -14.55 10.46
N ILE A 370 -2.47 -14.48 9.18
CA ILE A 370 -1.20 -15.04 8.69
C ILE A 370 -0.39 -13.94 8.00
N PHE A 371 0.73 -13.57 8.61
CA PHE A 371 1.65 -12.56 8.10
C PHE A 371 2.83 -13.24 7.41
N TYR A 372 2.82 -13.22 6.08
CA TYR A 372 3.90 -13.77 5.27
C TYR A 372 4.99 -12.73 5.06
N TRP A 373 6.25 -13.14 5.23
CA TRP A 373 7.43 -12.31 5.00
C TRP A 373 8.48 -13.07 4.18
N SER A 374 9.38 -12.36 3.52
CA SER A 374 10.46 -12.94 2.72
C SER A 374 11.76 -12.17 2.89
N ALA A 375 12.89 -12.88 3.00
CA ALA A 375 14.20 -12.28 3.18
C ALA A 375 14.75 -11.71 1.86
N TYR A 376 14.40 -10.46 1.53
CA TYR A 376 14.93 -9.76 0.35
C TYR A 376 16.46 -9.56 0.41
N ASN A 377 17.04 -9.54 1.61
CA ASN A 377 18.47 -9.61 1.86
C ASN A 377 18.75 -10.74 2.86
N LYS A 378 19.32 -11.86 2.38
CA LYS A 378 19.60 -13.05 3.21
C LYS A 378 20.57 -12.74 4.37
N ASN A 379 21.42 -11.72 4.24
CA ASN A 379 22.33 -11.30 5.31
C ASN A 379 21.62 -10.54 6.45
N GLU A 380 20.45 -9.95 6.17
CA GLU A 380 19.63 -9.17 7.12
C GLU A 380 18.39 -9.94 7.58
N GLU A 381 18.25 -11.22 7.25
CA GLU A 381 17.05 -12.04 7.50
C GLU A 381 16.52 -11.91 8.95
N LYS A 382 17.41 -11.95 9.95
CA LYS A 382 17.03 -11.81 11.36
C LYS A 382 16.49 -10.41 11.69
N GLN A 383 17.04 -9.36 11.07
CA GLN A 383 16.55 -8.00 11.24
C GLN A 383 15.17 -7.85 10.56
N ILE A 384 15.03 -8.33 9.32
CA ILE A 384 13.76 -8.32 8.58
C ILE A 384 12.66 -9.03 9.38
N TYR A 385 12.96 -10.21 9.94
CA TYR A 385 12.01 -10.93 10.81
C TYR A 385 11.61 -10.10 12.03
N ASN A 386 12.57 -9.54 12.77
CA ASN A 386 12.29 -8.72 13.95
C ASN A 386 11.47 -7.46 13.63
N GLU A 387 11.72 -6.82 12.49
CA GLU A 387 10.95 -5.67 12.00
C GLU A 387 9.51 -6.08 11.67
N ASN A 388 9.30 -7.20 10.97
CA ASN A 388 7.96 -7.73 10.70
C ASN A 388 7.20 -8.09 11.99
N VAL A 389 7.86 -8.76 12.95
CA VAL A 389 7.28 -9.04 14.28
C VAL A 389 6.84 -7.74 14.97
N MET A 390 7.69 -6.72 14.94
CA MET A 390 7.43 -5.43 15.59
C MET A 390 6.24 -4.70 14.97
N GLU A 391 6.10 -4.67 13.63
CA GLU A 391 4.95 -4.04 12.99
C GLU A 391 3.65 -4.84 13.18
N VAL A 392 3.70 -6.17 13.22
CA VAL A 392 2.54 -7.01 13.57
C VAL A 392 2.07 -6.74 15.01
N VAL A 393 3.00 -6.69 15.97
CA VAL A 393 2.68 -6.37 17.37
C VAL A 393 2.04 -4.99 17.48
N LYS A 394 2.64 -3.97 16.86
CA LYS A 394 2.07 -2.61 16.82
C LYS A 394 0.66 -2.59 16.24
N LEU A 395 0.41 -3.27 15.12
CA LEU A 395 -0.90 -3.31 14.47
C LEU A 395 -1.98 -3.87 15.41
N ILE A 396 -1.71 -4.99 16.07
CA ILE A 396 -2.64 -5.63 17.01
C ILE A 396 -2.82 -4.81 18.29
N GLU A 397 -1.75 -4.18 18.81
CA GLU A 397 -1.83 -3.31 19.99
C GLU A 397 -2.56 -2.00 19.72
N GLU A 398 -2.36 -1.34 18.57
CA GLU A 398 -3.12 -0.15 18.19
C GLU A 398 -4.61 -0.49 18.02
N TYR A 399 -4.94 -1.63 17.38
CA TYR A 399 -6.33 -2.11 17.31
C TYR A 399 -6.93 -2.43 18.68
N GLY A 400 -6.16 -3.04 19.59
CA GLY A 400 -6.60 -3.24 20.97
C GLY A 400 -7.00 -1.96 21.70
N LYS A 401 -6.45 -0.79 21.34
CA LYS A 401 -6.80 0.50 21.98
C LYS A 401 -8.19 1.01 21.60
N THR A 402 -8.80 0.55 20.51
CA THR A 402 -10.15 0.97 20.09
C THR A 402 -11.25 0.37 20.97
N PHE A 403 -10.91 -0.65 21.78
CA PHE A 403 -11.87 -1.43 22.55
C PHE A 403 -12.41 -0.65 23.75
N THR A 404 -13.73 -0.65 23.89
CA THR A 404 -14.42 -0.10 25.08
C THR A 404 -14.00 -0.85 26.35
N ASN A 405 -13.84 -2.17 26.27
CA ASN A 405 -13.22 -2.98 27.32
C ASN A 405 -11.69 -2.96 27.17
N GLN A 406 -11.03 -2.15 27.99
CA GLN A 406 -9.58 -1.97 28.00
C GLN A 406 -8.80 -3.26 28.33
N ASP A 407 -9.38 -4.18 29.10
CA ASP A 407 -8.74 -5.47 29.40
C ASP A 407 -8.85 -6.46 28.23
N HIS A 408 -9.93 -6.39 27.44
CA HIS A 408 -9.99 -7.13 26.16
C HIS A 408 -8.93 -6.60 25.19
N GLY A 409 -8.83 -5.27 25.06
CA GLY A 409 -7.85 -4.61 24.20
C GLY A 409 -6.40 -4.99 24.53
N ARG A 410 -6.00 -4.89 25.79
CA ARG A 410 -4.65 -5.24 26.27
C ARG A 410 -4.30 -6.72 26.08
N ASN A 411 -5.28 -7.61 26.18
CA ASN A 411 -5.07 -9.05 26.09
C ASN A 411 -5.28 -9.64 24.69
N LEU A 412 -5.67 -8.84 23.68
CA LEU A 412 -5.96 -9.33 22.32
C LEU A 412 -4.77 -10.09 21.71
N LEU A 413 -3.56 -9.53 21.77
CA LEU A 413 -2.36 -10.19 21.25
C LEU A 413 -2.11 -11.55 21.92
N THR A 414 -2.21 -11.60 23.26
CA THR A 414 -2.04 -12.83 24.04
C THR A 414 -3.13 -13.85 23.73
N LYS A 415 -4.39 -13.43 23.54
CA LYS A 415 -5.50 -14.29 23.15
C LYS A 415 -5.27 -14.92 21.78
N LEU A 416 -4.92 -14.12 20.77
CA LEU A 416 -4.62 -14.62 19.42
C LEU A 416 -3.43 -15.60 19.42
N GLN A 417 -2.42 -15.38 20.27
CA GLN A 417 -1.30 -16.30 20.45
C GLN A 417 -1.72 -17.62 21.12
N LEU A 418 -2.46 -17.57 22.23
CA LEU A 418 -2.93 -18.76 22.95
C LEU A 418 -3.89 -19.63 22.10
N GLU A 419 -4.66 -18.99 21.22
CA GLU A 419 -5.59 -19.66 20.30
C GLU A 419 -4.91 -20.13 19.00
N ASN A 420 -3.60 -19.87 18.81
CA ASN A 420 -2.84 -20.12 17.57
C ASN A 420 -3.44 -19.42 16.32
N ARG A 421 -4.09 -18.28 16.53
CA ARG A 421 -4.76 -17.46 15.50
C ARG A 421 -3.89 -16.33 14.94
N LEU A 422 -2.65 -16.21 15.39
CA LEU A 422 -1.67 -15.28 14.86
C LEU A 422 -0.41 -16.05 14.43
N ILE A 423 -0.17 -16.09 13.12
CA ILE A 423 0.92 -16.84 12.50
C ILE A 423 1.81 -15.88 11.72
N LEU A 424 3.13 -16.00 11.84
CA LEU A 424 4.10 -15.32 11.00
C LEU A 424 4.87 -16.39 10.21
N GLU A 425 4.79 -16.38 8.88
CA GLU A 425 5.41 -17.39 8.03
C GLU A 425 6.44 -16.83 7.06
N LYS A 426 7.55 -17.56 6.91
CA LYS A 426 8.59 -17.23 5.94
C LYS A 426 8.26 -17.86 4.59
N ILE A 427 8.12 -17.03 3.55
CA ILE A 427 8.19 -17.50 2.17
C ILE A 427 9.65 -17.42 1.73
N ASP A 428 10.25 -18.58 1.49
CA ASP A 428 11.52 -18.65 0.75
C ASP A 428 11.23 -18.52 -0.74
N LEU A 429 11.63 -17.39 -1.34
CA LEU A 429 11.37 -17.09 -2.74
C LEU A 429 12.13 -18.03 -3.68
N ASP A 430 13.18 -18.71 -3.22
CA ASP A 430 13.89 -19.72 -3.99
C ASP A 430 13.01 -20.98 -4.24
N LEU A 431 11.99 -21.24 -3.40
CA LEU A 431 11.01 -22.32 -3.62
C LEU A 431 10.01 -22.04 -4.74
N LEU A 432 10.00 -20.81 -5.27
CA LEU A 432 9.20 -20.41 -6.43
C LEU A 432 10.01 -20.48 -7.73
N GLU A 433 11.26 -20.94 -7.67
CA GLU A 433 12.06 -21.27 -8.84
C GLU A 433 12.08 -22.79 -9.09
N PRO A 434 12.27 -23.24 -10.35
CA PRO A 434 12.35 -24.65 -10.67
C PRO A 434 13.55 -25.32 -10.00
N LYS A 435 13.39 -26.57 -9.54
CA LYS A 435 14.53 -27.38 -9.07
C LYS A 435 15.50 -27.64 -10.22
N LYS A 436 16.79 -27.52 -9.94
CA LYS A 436 17.90 -27.78 -10.88
C LYS A 436 18.28 -29.27 -10.94
#